data_AF-A0A7K9TBB8-F1
#
_entry.id   AF-A0A7K9TBB8-F1
#
_cell.length_a   1.000
_cell.length_b   1.000
_cell.length_c   1.000
_cell.angle_alpha   90.00
_cell.angle_beta   90.00
_cell.angle_gamma   90.00
#
_symmetry.space_group_name_H-M   'P 1'
#
loop_
_entity.id
_entity.type
_entity.pdbx_description
1 polymer ?
#
loop_
_entity_poly.entity_id
_entity_poly.type
_entity_poly.pdbx_seq_one_letter_code
_entity_poly.pdbx_strand_id
1 'polypeptide(L)'
;ESRTANASNKEINIQWYIPSLGKPSNETETKVLLLYAYNTKPVKISNVKIFSSMSVFSGHLWIPLARIISLRENLSNLKKQVEMLMQSSKTLSSALEPTSFLEQSESLKPIPSKNSKINVGKVHLDEKTEEMAKRCLSEVKALLSVVPALSLPLTEIPFDVTFQSIASLEDMFDPASGCTISEESLFNWIVSLFH
;
A
#
# COMPACT_ATOMS: atom_id res chain seq x y z
N GLU A 1 -13.82 28.51 14.97
CA GLU A 1 -12.96 28.08 13.84
C GLU A 1 -13.71 27.06 13.00
N SER A 2 -14.11 27.41 11.77
CA SER A 2 -14.59 26.40 10.83
C SER A 2 -13.38 25.63 10.31
N ARG A 3 -13.13 24.42 10.80
CA ARG A 3 -12.08 23.57 10.22
C ARG A 3 -12.52 23.23 8.79
N THR A 4 -11.89 23.85 7.82
CA THR A 4 -12.06 23.51 6.41
C THR A 4 -11.38 22.16 6.17
N ALA A 5 -12.16 21.11 5.90
CA ALA A 5 -11.60 19.84 5.45
C ALA A 5 -11.27 19.94 3.96
N ASN A 6 -10.03 19.67 3.59
CA ASN A 6 -9.55 19.76 2.22
C ASN A 6 -8.64 18.56 1.90
N ALA A 7 -8.96 17.86 0.82
CA ALA A 7 -8.14 16.81 0.23
C ALA A 7 -7.92 17.18 -1.24
N SER A 8 -6.70 17.61 -1.57
CA SER A 8 -6.35 18.06 -2.92
C SER A 8 -6.23 16.91 -3.93
N ASN A 9 -6.05 15.68 -3.43
CA ASN A 9 -5.92 14.46 -4.21
C ASN A 9 -6.94 13.41 -3.73
N LYS A 10 -7.09 12.31 -4.48
CA LYS A 10 -7.76 11.11 -3.97
C LYS A 10 -6.90 10.47 -2.88
N GLU A 11 -7.50 10.16 -1.75
CA GLU A 11 -6.82 9.52 -0.63
C GLU A 11 -7.81 8.68 0.19
N ILE A 12 -7.28 7.69 0.89
CA ILE A 12 -7.97 6.94 1.93
C ILE A 12 -7.27 7.18 3.26
N ASN A 13 -8.05 7.51 4.28
CA ASN A 13 -7.61 7.59 5.66
C ASN A 13 -8.15 6.39 6.44
N ILE A 14 -7.27 5.74 7.20
CA ILE A 14 -7.59 4.57 8.02
C ILE A 14 -7.18 4.87 9.44
N GLN A 15 -8.08 4.54 10.36
CA GLN A 15 -7.90 4.68 11.80
C GLN A 15 -8.34 3.40 12.49
N TRP A 16 -7.77 3.14 13.66
CA TRP A 16 -8.10 1.97 14.45
C TRP A 16 -8.64 2.40 15.81
N TYR A 17 -9.66 1.69 16.27
CA TYR A 17 -10.22 1.85 17.59
C TYR A 17 -10.22 0.49 18.30
N ILE A 18 -9.57 0.44 19.46
CA ILE A 18 -9.55 -0.72 20.34
C ILE A 18 -10.62 -0.46 21.41
N PRO A 19 -11.78 -1.15 21.38
CA PRO A 19 -12.79 -0.98 22.40
C PRO A 19 -12.21 -1.32 23.77
N SER A 20 -12.55 -0.53 24.79
CA SER A 20 -12.22 -0.87 26.16
C SER A 20 -12.77 -2.27 26.49
N LEU A 21 -11.99 -3.07 27.23
CA LEU A 21 -12.25 -4.47 27.64
C LEU A 21 -13.52 -4.67 28.51
N GLY A 22 -14.48 -3.73 28.44
CA GLY A 22 -15.72 -3.71 29.18
C GLY A 22 -16.73 -4.70 28.62
N LYS A 23 -16.69 -5.91 29.19
CA LYS A 23 -17.52 -7.10 28.99
C LYS A 23 -17.08 -7.99 27.83
N PRO A 24 -16.81 -9.29 28.09
CA PRO A 24 -16.71 -10.26 27.02
C PRO A 24 -18.09 -10.31 26.35
N SER A 25 -18.18 -9.87 25.09
CA SER A 25 -19.21 -10.43 24.22
C SER A 25 -18.91 -11.93 24.11
N ASN A 26 -19.88 -12.76 23.75
CA ASN A 26 -19.71 -14.21 23.63
C ASN A 26 -18.70 -14.64 22.54
N GLU A 27 -17.90 -13.73 22.01
CA GLU A 27 -16.81 -13.97 21.06
C GLU A 27 -15.51 -14.17 21.83
N THR A 28 -14.93 -15.36 21.71
CA THR A 28 -13.67 -15.76 22.37
C THR A 28 -12.44 -15.02 21.84
N GLU A 29 -12.57 -14.21 20.78
CA GLU A 29 -11.47 -13.54 20.09
C GLU A 29 -11.57 -12.02 20.22
N THR A 30 -10.46 -11.38 20.63
CA THR A 30 -10.38 -9.91 20.70
C THR A 30 -10.46 -9.31 19.31
N LYS A 31 -11.46 -8.46 19.06
CA LYS A 31 -11.63 -7.72 17.80
C LYS A 31 -11.35 -6.24 18.00
N VAL A 32 -10.80 -5.62 16.98
CA VAL A 32 -10.57 -4.18 16.88
C VAL A 32 -11.36 -3.61 15.71
N LEU A 33 -11.73 -2.34 15.82
CA LEU A 33 -12.53 -1.66 14.82
C LEU A 33 -11.60 -0.89 13.88
N LEU A 34 -11.57 -1.28 12.60
CA LEU A 34 -11.00 -0.47 11.52
C LEU A 34 -12.05 0.53 11.06
N LEU A 35 -11.71 1.81 11.07
CA LEU A 35 -12.49 2.92 10.52
C LEU A 35 -11.79 3.41 9.27
N TYR A 36 -12.55 3.61 8.18
CA TYR A 36 -11.98 4.15 6.95
C TYR A 36 -12.86 5.24 6.35
N ALA A 37 -12.22 6.20 5.69
CA ALA A 37 -12.88 7.18 4.85
C ALA A 37 -12.00 7.49 3.64
N TYR A 38 -12.60 7.60 2.46
CA TYR A 38 -11.86 7.92 1.24
C TYR A 38 -12.64 8.83 0.30
N ASN A 39 -11.91 9.54 -0.56
CA ASN A 39 -12.46 10.37 -1.61
C ASN A 39 -11.96 9.93 -2.99
N THR A 40 -12.87 9.84 -3.97
CA THR A 40 -12.54 9.47 -5.35
C THR A 40 -12.25 10.67 -6.26
N LYS A 41 -12.53 11.89 -5.76
CA LYS A 41 -12.22 13.17 -6.40
C LYS A 41 -11.69 14.13 -5.33
N PRO A 42 -10.89 15.15 -5.69
CA PRO A 42 -10.49 16.20 -4.74
C PRO A 42 -11.70 16.81 -4.04
N VAL A 43 -11.59 17.03 -2.74
CA VAL A 43 -12.67 17.50 -1.87
C VAL A 43 -12.25 18.80 -1.19
N LYS A 44 -13.04 19.85 -1.33
CA LYS A 44 -12.89 21.08 -0.56
C LYS A 44 -14.20 21.42 0.15
N ILE A 45 -14.26 21.18 1.45
CA ILE A 45 -15.44 21.48 2.27
C ILE A 45 -15.31 22.90 2.81
N SER A 46 -15.76 23.87 2.02
CA SER A 46 -15.92 25.27 2.47
C SER A 46 -17.22 25.46 3.26
N ASN A 47 -18.27 24.71 2.93
CA ASN A 47 -19.55 24.72 3.63
C ASN A 47 -20.22 23.34 3.56
N VAL A 48 -20.49 22.74 4.72
CA VAL A 48 -21.10 21.40 4.82
C VAL A 48 -22.50 21.35 4.16
N LYS A 49 -23.23 22.47 4.08
CA LYS A 49 -24.56 22.54 3.46
C LYS A 49 -24.55 22.45 1.93
N ILE A 50 -23.40 22.72 1.29
CA ILE A 50 -23.25 22.80 -0.18
C ILE A 50 -22.34 21.65 -0.66
N PHE A 51 -21.83 20.84 0.25
CA PHE A 51 -20.92 19.76 -0.07
C PHE A 51 -21.64 18.62 -0.80
N SER A 52 -21.12 18.22 -1.98
CA SER A 52 -21.57 17.02 -2.68
C SER A 52 -20.84 15.80 -2.13
N SER A 53 -21.58 14.91 -1.45
CA SER A 53 -21.04 13.67 -0.88
C SER A 53 -20.80 12.56 -1.91
N MET A 54 -21.09 12.78 -3.20
CA MET A 54 -21.05 11.73 -4.23
C MET A 54 -19.65 11.11 -4.45
N SER A 55 -18.59 11.79 -3.99
CA SER A 55 -17.21 11.31 -4.12
C SER A 55 -16.52 11.05 -2.79
N VAL A 56 -17.27 10.98 -1.67
CA VAL A 56 -16.74 10.68 -0.34
C VAL A 56 -17.49 9.52 0.27
N PHE A 57 -16.73 8.57 0.82
CA PHE A 57 -17.24 7.34 1.36
C PHE A 57 -16.56 7.06 2.70
N SER A 58 -17.26 6.34 3.57
CA SER A 58 -16.72 5.92 4.86
C SER A 58 -17.38 4.63 5.31
N GLY A 59 -16.67 3.86 6.12
CA GLY A 59 -17.19 2.62 6.68
C GLY A 59 -16.35 2.13 7.84
N HIS A 60 -16.66 0.93 8.30
CA HIS A 60 -15.95 0.29 9.40
C HIS A 60 -15.98 -1.23 9.29
N LEU A 61 -14.97 -1.89 9.84
CA LEU A 61 -14.83 -3.34 9.87
C LEU A 61 -14.38 -3.82 11.25
N TRP A 62 -14.95 -4.94 11.71
CA TRP A 62 -14.48 -5.65 12.89
C TRP A 62 -13.46 -6.69 12.47
N ILE A 63 -12.22 -6.52 12.92
CA ILE A 63 -11.11 -7.38 12.53
C ILE A 63 -10.52 -8.05 13.77
N PRO A 64 -10.32 -9.38 13.75
CA PRO A 64 -9.58 -10.07 14.79
C PRO A 64 -8.16 -9.53 15.00
N LEU A 65 -7.83 -9.20 16.25
CA LEU A 65 -6.51 -8.64 16.60
C LEU A 65 -5.37 -9.61 16.25
N ALA A 66 -5.58 -10.91 16.47
CA ALA A 66 -4.58 -11.93 16.17
C ALA A 66 -4.20 -11.95 14.68
N ARG A 67 -5.19 -11.78 13.78
CA ARG A 67 -4.95 -11.73 12.34
C ARG A 67 -4.19 -10.47 11.92
N ILE A 68 -4.46 -9.33 12.54
CA ILE A 68 -3.71 -8.08 12.30
C ILE A 68 -2.24 -8.25 12.70
N ILE A 69 -1.98 -8.79 13.90
CA ILE A 69 -0.61 -9.03 14.38
C ILE A 69 0.15 -9.94 13.42
N SER A 70 -0.44 -11.08 13.07
CA SER A 70 0.18 -12.03 12.14
C SER A 70 0.41 -11.44 10.75
N LEU A 71 -0.55 -10.66 10.22
CA LEU A 71 -0.38 -9.99 8.94
C LEU A 71 0.73 -8.94 8.98
N ARG A 72 0.84 -8.15 10.05
CA ARG A 72 1.93 -7.18 10.19
C ARG A 72 3.28 -7.87 10.19
N GLU A 73 3.45 -8.95 10.95
CA GLU A 73 4.70 -9.73 10.96
C GLU A 73 5.06 -10.24 9.56
N ASN A 74 4.08 -10.75 8.82
CA ASN A 74 4.27 -11.21 7.44
C ASN A 74 4.64 -10.06 6.49
N LEU A 75 4.00 -8.89 6.62
CA LEU A 75 4.32 -7.69 5.84
C LEU A 75 5.72 -7.14 6.18
N SER A 76 6.11 -7.12 7.45
CA SER A 76 7.47 -6.73 7.87
C SER A 76 8.52 -7.67 7.27
N ASN A 77 8.25 -8.98 7.22
CA ASN A 77 9.14 -9.94 6.57
C ASN A 77 9.23 -9.71 5.06
N LEU A 78 8.08 -9.50 4.40
CA LEU A 78 8.04 -9.19 2.97
C LEU A 78 8.81 -7.90 2.65
N LYS A 79 8.63 -6.85 3.44
CA LYS A 79 9.34 -5.57 3.31
C LYS A 79 10.85 -5.75 3.37
N LYS A 80 11.35 -6.54 4.33
CA LYS A 80 12.78 -6.88 4.43
C LYS A 80 13.29 -7.62 3.19
N GLN A 81 12.53 -8.57 2.65
CA GLN A 81 12.90 -9.29 1.42
C GLN A 81 12.99 -8.32 0.22
N VAL A 82 11.97 -7.48 0.04
CA VAL A 82 11.95 -6.47 -1.03
C VAL A 82 13.13 -5.51 -0.90
N GLU A 83 13.47 -5.08 0.32
CA GLU A 83 14.63 -4.22 0.58
C GLU A 83 15.95 -4.90 0.19
N MET A 84 16.17 -6.16 0.59
CA MET A 84 17.37 -6.91 0.23
C MET A 84 17.52 -7.08 -1.29
N LEU A 85 16.42 -7.36 -2.01
CA LEU A 85 16.43 -7.46 -3.48
C LEU A 85 16.78 -6.13 -4.15
N MET A 86 16.28 -5.01 -3.61
CA MET A 86 16.62 -3.69 -4.12
C MET A 86 18.11 -3.37 -3.88
N GLN A 87 18.67 -3.76 -2.74
CA GLN A 87 20.09 -3.55 -2.43
C GLN A 87 21.01 -4.44 -3.27
N SER A 88 20.64 -5.71 -3.50
CA SER A 88 21.41 -6.63 -4.34
C SER A 88 21.42 -6.18 -5.80
N SER A 89 20.29 -5.69 -6.32
CA SER A 89 20.20 -5.11 -7.67
C SER A 89 21.11 -3.89 -7.84
N LYS A 90 21.15 -2.98 -6.87
CA LYS A 90 22.08 -1.83 -6.89
C LYS A 90 23.54 -2.26 -6.91
N THR A 91 23.89 -3.27 -6.12
CA THR A 91 25.26 -3.78 -6.03
C THR A 91 25.70 -4.41 -7.35
N LEU A 92 24.84 -5.23 -7.98
CA LEU A 92 25.09 -5.85 -9.28
C LEU A 92 25.20 -4.80 -10.40
N SER A 93 24.38 -3.74 -10.36
CA SER A 93 24.46 -2.64 -11.32
C SER A 93 25.75 -1.81 -11.17
N SER A 94 26.29 -1.69 -9.95
CA SER A 94 27.54 -0.95 -9.69
C SER A 94 28.80 -1.72 -10.07
N ALA A 95 28.73 -3.05 -10.15
CA ALA A 95 29.84 -3.91 -10.55
C ALA A 95 30.06 -3.96 -12.08
N LEU A 96 29.16 -3.37 -12.86
CA LEU A 96 29.22 -3.34 -14.33
C LEU A 96 29.86 -2.09 -14.91
N GLU A 97 30.34 -1.15 -14.10
CA GLU A 97 31.17 -0.02 -14.58
C GLU A 97 32.62 -0.49 -14.74
N PRO A 98 33.16 -0.63 -15.97
CA PRO A 98 34.58 -0.85 -16.14
C PRO A 98 35.28 0.48 -15.86
N THR A 99 36.21 0.45 -14.92
CA THR A 99 37.24 1.46 -14.73
C THR A 99 37.99 1.68 -16.06
N SER A 100 37.62 2.69 -16.85
CA SER A 100 38.44 3.13 -17.99
C SER A 100 39.02 4.52 -17.71
N PHE A 101 40.23 4.51 -17.15
CA PHE A 101 41.16 5.62 -17.25
C PHE A 101 41.46 5.92 -18.73
N LEU A 102 41.48 7.22 -19.07
CA LEU A 102 42.22 7.87 -20.17
C LEU A 102 42.13 7.27 -21.59
N GLU A 103 41.45 7.97 -22.51
CA GLU A 103 42.11 8.76 -23.57
C GLU A 103 41.08 9.49 -24.46
N GLN A 104 41.43 10.73 -24.80
CA GLN A 104 40.68 11.65 -25.64
C GLN A 104 40.62 11.17 -27.10
N SER A 105 39.48 11.30 -27.77
CA SER A 105 39.42 11.90 -29.11
C SER A 105 37.99 12.23 -29.53
N GLU A 106 37.89 13.40 -30.15
CA GLU A 106 36.71 14.15 -30.53
C GLU A 106 36.28 13.75 -31.95
N SER A 107 35.03 13.30 -32.15
CA SER A 107 34.35 13.38 -33.46
C SER A 107 32.84 13.19 -33.33
N LEU A 108 32.12 14.05 -34.05
CA LEU A 108 30.70 14.40 -33.95
C LEU A 108 29.74 13.34 -34.51
N LYS A 109 28.61 13.12 -33.83
CA LYS A 109 27.23 13.03 -34.39
C LYS A 109 26.18 12.82 -33.28
N PRO A 110 25.27 13.79 -33.01
CA PRO A 110 24.11 13.54 -32.17
C PRO A 110 22.97 12.96 -33.02
N ILE A 111 22.75 11.65 -32.94
CA ILE A 111 21.50 11.02 -33.35
C ILE A 111 20.51 11.22 -32.19
N PRO A 112 19.25 11.64 -32.40
CA PRO A 112 18.31 11.81 -31.30
C PRO A 112 18.01 10.43 -30.71
N SER A 113 18.58 10.18 -29.53
CA SER A 113 18.30 9.00 -28.74
C SER A 113 16.82 9.02 -28.38
N LYS A 114 16.13 7.99 -28.89
CA LYS A 114 14.78 7.62 -28.50
C LYS A 114 14.78 7.47 -26.98
N ASN A 115 14.09 8.38 -26.30
CA ASN A 115 13.84 8.34 -24.86
C ASN A 115 13.27 6.97 -24.48
N SER A 116 14.12 6.00 -24.14
CA SER A 116 13.69 4.84 -23.38
C SER A 116 13.34 5.39 -22.01
N LYS A 117 12.04 5.51 -21.75
CA LYS A 117 11.51 5.65 -20.40
C LYS A 117 12.25 4.64 -19.52
N ILE A 118 13.15 5.13 -18.69
CA ILE A 118 13.68 4.38 -17.57
C ILE A 118 12.46 4.11 -16.70
N ASN A 119 11.93 2.89 -16.77
CA ASN A 119 10.96 2.39 -15.82
C ASN A 119 11.70 2.26 -14.50
N VAL A 120 11.80 3.37 -13.76
CA VAL A 120 12.24 3.39 -12.38
C VAL A 120 11.24 2.57 -11.59
N GLY A 121 11.68 1.44 -11.03
CA GLY A 121 11.03 0.86 -9.85
C GLY A 121 10.25 -0.45 -10.01
N LYS A 122 10.34 -1.20 -11.12
CA LYS A 122 9.80 -2.57 -11.13
C LYS A 122 10.86 -3.56 -10.64
N VAL A 123 10.86 -3.83 -9.34
CA VAL A 123 11.70 -4.88 -8.74
C VAL A 123 11.24 -6.20 -9.33
N HIS A 124 12.10 -6.89 -10.08
CA HIS A 124 11.81 -8.26 -10.49
C HIS A 124 11.88 -9.13 -9.23
N LEU A 125 10.71 -9.47 -8.69
CA LEU A 125 10.62 -10.34 -7.52
C LEU A 125 11.15 -11.72 -7.90
N ASP A 126 11.86 -12.36 -6.98
CA ASP A 126 12.06 -13.81 -7.08
C ASP A 126 10.75 -14.54 -6.73
N GLU A 127 10.61 -15.79 -7.18
CA GLU A 127 9.41 -16.61 -7.01
C GLU A 127 8.98 -16.71 -5.54
N LYS A 128 9.93 -16.83 -4.60
CA LYS A 128 9.62 -16.93 -3.17
C LYS A 128 9.07 -15.62 -2.63
N THR A 129 9.64 -14.48 -3.02
CA THR A 129 9.13 -13.16 -2.61
C THR A 129 7.77 -12.86 -3.22
N GLU A 130 7.53 -13.27 -4.47
CA GLU A 130 6.22 -13.15 -5.12
C GLU A 130 5.14 -13.97 -4.38
N GLU A 131 5.44 -15.23 -4.05
CA GLU A 131 4.52 -16.08 -3.29
C GLU A 131 4.27 -15.55 -1.87
N MET A 132 5.26 -14.91 -1.24
CA MET A 132 5.06 -14.23 0.04
C MET A 132 4.12 -13.02 -0.11
N ALA A 133 4.31 -12.22 -1.16
CA ALA A 133 3.42 -11.10 -1.47
C ALA A 133 1.98 -11.58 -1.70
N LYS A 134 1.77 -12.60 -2.54
CA LYS A 134 0.43 -13.16 -2.78
C LYS A 134 -0.25 -13.61 -1.50
N ARG A 135 0.46 -14.30 -0.60
CA ARG A 135 -0.10 -14.71 0.71
C ARG A 135 -0.51 -13.51 1.57
N CYS A 136 0.38 -12.51 1.71
CA CYS A 136 0.07 -11.31 2.49
C CYS A 136 -1.13 -10.57 1.91
N LEU A 137 -1.17 -10.35 0.59
CA LEU A 137 -2.24 -9.61 -0.06
C LEU A 137 -3.57 -10.38 -0.08
N SER A 138 -3.52 -11.71 -0.09
CA SER A 138 -4.70 -12.55 0.07
C SER A 138 -5.31 -12.39 1.47
N GLU A 139 -4.47 -12.30 2.50
CA GLU A 139 -4.91 -12.03 3.86
C GLU A 139 -5.49 -10.62 3.99
N VAL A 140 -4.84 -9.59 3.41
CA VAL A 140 -5.41 -8.23 3.35
C VAL A 140 -6.79 -8.24 2.71
N LYS A 141 -6.94 -8.90 1.56
CA LYS A 141 -8.24 -9.06 0.88
C LYS A 141 -9.25 -9.73 1.82
N ALA A 142 -8.88 -10.82 2.47
CA ALA A 142 -9.76 -11.54 3.39
C ALA A 142 -10.19 -10.71 4.60
N LEU A 143 -9.34 -9.79 5.08
CA LEU A 143 -9.64 -8.91 6.21
C LEU A 143 -10.50 -7.70 5.82
N LEU A 144 -10.32 -7.16 4.62
CA LEU A 144 -11.02 -5.95 4.18
C LEU A 144 -12.32 -6.24 3.41
N SER A 145 -12.49 -7.44 2.85
CA SER A 145 -13.70 -7.83 2.14
C SER A 145 -14.90 -7.97 3.10
N VAL A 146 -15.96 -7.23 2.81
CA VAL A 146 -17.22 -7.20 3.58
C VAL A 146 -17.97 -8.54 3.54
N VAL A 147 -17.70 -9.38 2.51
CA VAL A 147 -18.32 -10.70 2.35
C VAL A 147 -17.42 -11.78 2.97
N PRO A 148 -17.79 -12.38 4.13
CA PRO A 148 -16.91 -13.27 4.89
C PRO A 148 -16.66 -14.65 4.26
N ALA A 149 -17.36 -14.98 3.17
CA ALA A 149 -17.34 -16.31 2.60
C ALA A 149 -16.57 -16.31 1.27
N LEU A 150 -15.39 -16.96 1.26
CA LEU A 150 -14.66 -17.39 0.05
C LEU A 150 -13.82 -16.31 -0.66
N SER A 151 -13.05 -15.50 0.06
CA SER A 151 -11.95 -14.78 -0.61
C SER A 151 -10.90 -15.80 -1.08
N LEU A 152 -11.02 -16.22 -2.36
CA LEU A 152 -9.99 -17.05 -2.99
C LEU A 152 -8.64 -16.34 -2.88
N PRO A 153 -7.56 -17.11 -2.64
CA PRO A 153 -6.22 -16.54 -2.62
C PRO A 153 -5.95 -15.85 -3.95
N LEU A 154 -5.19 -14.76 -3.89
CA LEU A 154 -4.78 -14.01 -5.07
C LEU A 154 -3.89 -14.89 -5.94
N THR A 155 -4.25 -14.99 -7.21
CA THR A 155 -3.43 -15.64 -8.25
C THR A 155 -2.36 -14.69 -8.78
N GLU A 156 -2.63 -13.38 -8.75
CA GLU A 156 -1.78 -12.33 -9.27
C GLU A 156 -1.68 -11.16 -8.27
N ILE A 157 -0.58 -10.41 -8.36
CA ILE A 157 -0.37 -9.22 -7.54
C ILE A 157 -1.10 -8.03 -8.19
N PRO A 158 -2.01 -7.33 -7.47
CA PRO A 158 -2.91 -6.32 -8.04
C PRO A 158 -2.26 -4.94 -8.29
N PHE A 159 -1.02 -4.72 -7.86
CA PHE A 159 -0.27 -3.49 -8.04
C PHE A 159 1.24 -3.79 -8.09
N ASP A 160 2.05 -2.81 -8.52
CA ASP A 160 3.50 -2.97 -8.52
C ASP A 160 4.06 -3.03 -7.08
N VAL A 161 4.70 -4.15 -6.72
CA VAL A 161 5.36 -4.29 -5.41
C VAL A 161 6.61 -3.43 -5.37
N THR A 162 6.60 -2.42 -4.51
CA THR A 162 7.74 -1.58 -4.19
C THR A 162 7.93 -1.57 -2.69
N PHE A 163 9.11 -1.16 -2.22
CA PHE A 163 9.33 -0.98 -0.79
C PHE A 163 8.28 -0.02 -0.18
N GLN A 164 7.93 1.04 -0.90
CA GLN A 164 6.96 2.05 -0.43
C GLN A 164 5.53 1.51 -0.35
N SER A 165 5.09 0.72 -1.34
CA SER A 165 3.73 0.17 -1.32
C SER A 165 3.56 -0.88 -0.21
N ILE A 166 4.59 -1.70 0.04
CA ILE A 166 4.58 -2.64 1.18
C ILE A 166 4.68 -1.92 2.53
N ALA A 167 5.51 -0.88 2.65
CA ALA A 167 5.59 -0.08 3.87
C ALA A 167 4.26 0.61 4.18
N SER A 168 3.62 1.21 3.18
CA SER A 168 2.32 1.88 3.35
C SER A 168 1.22 0.89 3.76
N LEU A 169 1.28 -0.35 3.24
CA LEU A 169 0.36 -1.42 3.62
C LEU A 169 0.62 -1.94 5.03
N GLU A 170 1.87 -2.05 5.45
CA GLU A 170 2.26 -2.40 6.83
C GLU A 170 1.77 -1.33 7.82
N ASP A 171 1.98 -0.06 7.51
CA ASP A 171 1.55 1.09 8.33
C ASP A 171 0.01 1.15 8.44
N MET A 172 -0.70 0.78 7.37
CA MET A 172 -2.17 0.69 7.37
C MET A 172 -2.71 -0.26 8.43
N PHE A 173 -2.01 -1.36 8.68
CA PHE A 173 -2.39 -2.33 9.71
C PHE A 173 -1.77 -2.02 11.08
N ASP A 174 -1.22 -0.83 11.31
CA ASP A 174 -0.78 -0.39 12.63
C ASP A 174 -1.94 0.20 13.45
N PRO A 175 -2.41 -0.49 14.51
CA PRO A 175 -3.50 0.01 15.32
C PRO A 175 -3.18 1.29 16.11
N ALA A 176 -1.91 1.66 16.25
CA ALA A 176 -1.50 2.83 17.04
C ALA A 176 -1.52 4.14 16.24
N SER A 177 -1.23 4.10 14.95
CA SER A 177 -1.06 5.30 14.11
C SER A 177 -2.14 5.48 13.06
N GLY A 178 -2.74 4.38 12.57
CA GLY A 178 -3.49 4.41 11.32
C GLY A 178 -2.61 4.82 10.13
N CYS A 179 -3.22 5.21 9.01
CA CYS A 179 -2.48 5.68 7.82
C CYS A 179 -3.31 6.57 6.89
N THR A 180 -2.63 7.28 6.00
CA THR A 180 -3.24 7.89 4.80
C THR A 180 -2.53 7.35 3.55
N ILE A 181 -3.29 6.83 2.59
CA ILE A 181 -2.77 6.30 1.34
C ILE A 181 -3.34 7.11 0.16
N SER A 182 -2.45 7.65 -0.66
CA SER A 182 -2.79 8.39 -1.89
C SER A 182 -2.10 7.82 -3.14
N GLU A 183 -1.29 6.77 -2.99
CA GLU A 183 -0.64 6.08 -4.11
C GLU A 183 -1.70 5.45 -5.01
N GLU A 184 -1.72 5.78 -6.30
CA GLU A 184 -2.83 5.48 -7.19
C GLU A 184 -3.20 3.98 -7.29
N SER A 185 -2.22 3.11 -7.51
CA SER A 185 -2.42 1.66 -7.67
C SER A 185 -2.90 1.01 -6.37
N LEU A 186 -2.19 1.26 -5.27
CA LEU A 186 -2.51 0.73 -3.95
C LEU A 186 -3.85 1.26 -3.45
N PHE A 187 -4.11 2.56 -3.61
CA PHE A 187 -5.39 3.19 -3.30
C PHE A 187 -6.55 2.54 -4.06
N ASN A 188 -6.43 2.43 -5.39
CA ASN A 188 -7.49 1.86 -6.22
C ASN A 188 -7.79 0.41 -5.81
N TRP A 189 -6.74 -0.37 -5.50
CA TRP A 189 -6.91 -1.74 -5.04
C TRP A 189 -7.60 -1.81 -3.67
N ILE A 190 -7.13 -1.08 -2.66
CA ILE A 190 -7.73 -1.07 -1.32
C ILE A 190 -9.21 -0.66 -1.38
N VAL A 191 -9.53 0.41 -2.12
CA VAL A 191 -10.91 0.88 -2.28
C VAL A 191 -11.78 -0.21 -2.92
N SER A 192 -11.26 -0.97 -3.89
CA SER A 192 -11.99 -2.07 -4.51
C SER A 192 -12.34 -3.22 -3.57
N LEU A 193 -11.69 -3.32 -2.39
CA LEU A 193 -11.97 -4.37 -1.40
C LEU A 193 -13.17 -4.03 -0.50
N PHE A 194 -13.53 -2.75 -0.40
CA PHE A 194 -14.63 -2.27 0.43
C PHE A 194 -16.00 -2.28 -0.27
N HIS A 195 -16.04 -2.61 -1.58
CA HIS A 195 -17.26 -2.70 -2.40
C HIS A 195 -17.57 -4.13 -2.84
#